data_AF-A0A2N9EDF5-F1
#
_entry.id   AF-A0A2N9EDF5-F1
#
_cell.length_a   1.000
_cell.length_b   1.000
_cell.length_c   1.000
_cell.angle_alpha   90.00
_cell.angle_beta   90.00
_cell.angle_gamma   90.00
#
_symmetry.space_group_name_H-M   'P 1'
#
loop_
_entity.id
_entity.type
_entity.pdbx_description
1 polymer ?
#
loop_
_entity_poly.entity_id
_entity_poly.type
_entity_poly.pdbx_seq_one_letter_code
_entity_poly.pdbx_strand_id
1 'polypeptide(L)'
;MPGYSFWSCFALHEDAEPNIVHRDIKASNILLGKDFHPKIGDFGLAKLFPDNVTHLSTRVAGTVGYLAPEYAHLGQLTKKADGYSFGVLMLEIISGRSSSKAAFGEELMVLVEWAWKLRQEERLMEIVDPELAAYPEGEVLRFIKVALFCTQGGAHRRPTMKQVVEMLSKEVHLNESALTEPRIYRGHSSKQLGNASSEETSSSQAEKGKQPANPFVNTHSYTSHPSQSHSEIQILPR
;
A
#
# COMPACT_ATOMS: atom_id res chain seq x y z
N MET A 1 5.37 5.93 27.77
CA MET A 1 5.66 5.69 26.34
C MET A 1 4.34 5.59 25.57
N PRO A 2 3.78 6.70 25.05
CA PRO A 2 2.48 6.73 24.36
C PRO A 2 2.53 6.31 22.88
N GLY A 3 3.72 6.10 22.29
CA GLY A 3 3.88 5.88 20.84
C GLY A 3 3.46 4.50 20.32
N TYR A 4 3.32 3.49 21.18
CA TYR A 4 3.04 2.12 20.75
C TYR A 4 1.57 1.90 20.35
N SER A 5 0.63 2.67 20.93
CA SER A 5 -0.80 2.43 20.74
C SER A 5 -1.30 2.79 19.33
N PHE A 6 -0.63 3.70 18.62
CA PHE A 6 -1.11 4.18 17.33
C PHE A 6 -1.04 3.10 16.25
N TRP A 7 0.11 2.44 16.15
CA TRP A 7 0.40 1.49 15.07
C TRP A 7 -0.24 0.12 15.30
N SER A 8 -0.39 -0.30 16.57
CA SER A 8 -0.91 -1.63 16.92
C SER A 8 -2.35 -1.87 16.45
N CYS A 9 -3.17 -0.82 16.35
CA CYS A 9 -4.55 -0.96 15.85
C CYS A 9 -4.59 -1.57 14.44
N PHE A 10 -3.66 -1.17 13.56
CA PHE A 10 -3.60 -1.69 12.20
C PHE A 10 -3.13 -3.15 12.13
N ALA A 11 -2.17 -3.54 12.97
CA ALA A 11 -1.72 -4.93 13.05
C ALA A 11 -2.85 -5.86 13.54
N LEU A 12 -3.63 -5.43 14.53
CA LEU A 12 -4.75 -6.21 15.05
C LEU A 12 -5.85 -6.46 14.00
N HIS A 13 -6.06 -5.53 13.06
CA HIS A 13 -7.02 -5.74 11.98
C HIS A 13 -6.53 -6.73 10.92
N GLU A 14 -5.22 -6.76 10.63
CA GLU A 14 -4.64 -7.73 9.67
C GLU A 14 -4.60 -9.15 10.23
N ASP A 15 -4.53 -9.32 11.56
CA ASP A 15 -4.49 -10.62 12.25
C ASP A 15 -5.87 -11.04 12.82
N ALA A 16 -6.95 -10.33 12.49
CA ALA A 16 -8.29 -10.65 13.00
C ALA A 16 -8.83 -11.97 12.42
N GLU A 17 -9.56 -12.74 13.21
CA GLU A 17 -10.30 -13.92 12.76
C GLU A 17 -11.82 -13.69 12.87
N PRO A 18 -12.58 -13.66 11.77
CA PRO A 18 -12.12 -13.70 10.37
C PRO A 18 -11.42 -12.40 9.94
N ASN A 19 -10.52 -12.51 8.95
CA ASN A 19 -9.76 -11.36 8.45
C ASN A 19 -10.69 -10.29 7.88
N ILE A 20 -10.40 -9.01 8.17
CA ILE A 20 -11.22 -7.87 7.72
C ILE A 20 -10.33 -6.89 6.96
N VAL A 21 -10.76 -6.48 5.77
CA VAL A 21 -10.15 -5.38 5.02
C VAL A 21 -11.09 -4.20 5.03
N HIS A 22 -10.63 -3.07 5.57
CA HIS A 22 -11.39 -1.85 5.80
C HIS A 22 -11.72 -1.11 4.50
N ARG A 23 -10.77 -1.03 3.56
CA ARG A 23 -10.90 -0.39 2.22
C ARG A 23 -11.04 1.14 2.21
N ASP A 24 -10.99 1.80 3.36
CA ASP A 24 -11.14 3.26 3.44
C ASP A 24 -10.32 3.87 4.59
N ILE A 25 -9.09 3.37 4.74
CA ILE A 25 -8.11 3.96 5.65
C ILE A 25 -7.68 5.33 5.09
N LYS A 26 -7.97 6.40 5.83
CA LYS A 26 -7.64 7.79 5.51
C LYS A 26 -7.71 8.66 6.76
N ALA A 27 -7.13 9.87 6.72
CA ALA A 27 -7.03 10.73 7.90
C ALA A 27 -8.39 11.04 8.54
N SER A 28 -9.44 11.32 7.75
CA SER A 28 -10.78 11.62 8.29
C SER A 28 -11.47 10.44 8.97
N ASN A 29 -10.98 9.21 8.75
CA ASN A 29 -11.51 8.00 9.37
C ASN A 29 -10.65 7.55 10.57
N ILE A 30 -9.62 8.30 10.94
CA ILE A 30 -8.85 8.10 12.17
C ILE A 30 -9.37 9.06 13.23
N LEU A 31 -10.10 8.52 14.20
CA LEU A 31 -10.67 9.28 15.31
C LEU A 31 -9.65 9.40 16.43
N LEU A 32 -9.54 10.57 17.07
CA LEU A 32 -8.63 10.81 18.18
C LEU A 32 -9.43 10.89 19.49
N GLY A 33 -9.10 10.01 20.44
CA GLY A 33 -9.67 10.02 21.79
C GLY A 33 -9.12 11.14 22.67
N LYS A 34 -9.56 11.18 23.94
CA LYS A 34 -9.19 12.18 24.95
C LYS A 34 -7.66 12.33 25.16
N ASP A 35 -6.92 11.25 24.95
CA ASP A 35 -5.47 11.19 25.08
C ASP A 35 -4.76 11.03 23.73
N PHE A 36 -5.36 11.53 22.64
CA PHE A 36 -4.88 11.38 21.27
C PHE A 36 -4.61 9.92 20.83
N HIS A 37 -5.20 8.95 21.53
CA HIS A 37 -5.16 7.56 21.10
C HIS A 37 -6.04 7.42 19.87
N PRO A 38 -5.49 6.96 18.74
CA PRO A 38 -6.27 6.83 17.51
C PRO A 38 -7.21 5.64 17.61
N LYS A 39 -8.29 5.71 16.85
CA LYS A 39 -9.20 4.61 16.58
C LYS A 39 -9.60 4.66 15.12
N ILE A 40 -9.58 3.51 14.46
CA ILE A 40 -10.10 3.38 13.10
C ILE A 40 -11.63 3.42 13.17
N GLY A 41 -12.24 4.30 12.39
CA GLY A 41 -13.69 4.43 12.26
C GLY A 41 -14.14 4.20 10.81
N ASP A 42 -15.46 4.21 10.61
CA ASP A 42 -16.12 4.03 9.32
C ASP A 42 -15.85 2.70 8.58
N PHE A 43 -16.36 1.61 9.16
CA PHE A 43 -16.33 0.28 8.56
C PHE A 43 -17.42 0.07 7.47
N GLY A 44 -18.06 1.13 6.96
CA GLY A 44 -19.16 1.02 6.00
C GLY A 44 -18.78 0.34 4.67
N LEU A 45 -17.49 0.34 4.34
CA LEU A 45 -16.95 -0.34 3.15
C LEU A 45 -16.21 -1.65 3.47
N ALA A 46 -16.05 -2.00 4.75
CA ALA A 46 -15.24 -3.13 5.16
C ALA A 46 -15.76 -4.46 4.60
N LYS A 47 -14.85 -5.40 4.37
CA LYS A 47 -15.19 -6.76 3.90
C LYS A 47 -14.44 -7.82 4.67
N LEU A 48 -15.14 -8.93 4.93
CA LEU A 48 -14.52 -10.16 5.37
C LEU A 48 -13.67 -10.74 4.25
N PHE A 49 -12.48 -11.21 4.62
CA PHE A 49 -11.49 -11.79 3.72
C PHE A 49 -11.27 -13.25 4.09
N PRO A 50 -11.75 -14.21 3.30
CA PRO A 50 -11.54 -15.64 3.56
C PRO A 50 -10.05 -16.01 3.51
N ASP A 51 -9.62 -16.99 4.31
CA ASP A 51 -8.20 -17.37 4.40
C ASP A 51 -7.68 -18.16 3.20
N ASN A 52 -8.58 -18.73 2.40
CA ASN A 52 -8.26 -19.59 1.26
C ASN A 52 -8.15 -18.85 -0.09
N VAL A 53 -8.16 -17.51 -0.08
CA VAL A 53 -8.05 -16.70 -1.30
C VAL A 53 -6.88 -15.73 -1.24
N THR A 54 -6.25 -15.47 -2.37
CA THR A 54 -5.16 -14.46 -2.47
C THR A 54 -5.69 -13.05 -2.67
N HIS A 55 -6.89 -12.93 -3.25
CA HIS A 55 -7.59 -11.68 -3.48
C HIS A 55 -9.10 -11.92 -3.58
N LEU A 56 -9.86 -10.84 -3.41
CA LEU A 56 -11.29 -10.79 -3.67
C LEU A 56 -11.56 -9.91 -4.87
N SER A 57 -12.22 -10.46 -5.89
CA SER A 57 -12.75 -9.66 -7.00
C SER A 57 -14.03 -8.97 -6.55
N THR A 58 -13.97 -7.65 -6.39
CA THR A 58 -15.10 -6.86 -5.89
C THR A 58 -15.13 -5.49 -6.55
N ARG A 59 -16.31 -4.87 -6.63
CA ARG A 59 -16.44 -3.47 -7.06
C ARG A 59 -15.47 -2.59 -6.27
N VAL A 60 -14.73 -1.74 -6.99
CA VAL A 60 -13.84 -0.75 -6.39
C VAL A 60 -14.68 0.25 -5.59
N ALA A 61 -14.32 0.43 -4.32
CA ALA A 61 -14.85 1.49 -3.47
C ALA A 61 -13.77 1.90 -2.45
N GLY A 62 -13.84 3.14 -1.99
CA GLY A 62 -12.85 3.78 -1.13
C GLY A 62 -12.50 5.16 -1.68
N THR A 63 -11.54 5.82 -1.03
CA THR A 63 -11.16 7.20 -1.36
C THR A 63 -10.00 7.26 -2.35
N VAL A 64 -10.18 7.97 -3.47
CA VAL A 64 -9.11 8.23 -4.45
C VAL A 64 -7.92 8.92 -3.78
N GLY A 65 -6.71 8.49 -4.12
CA GLY A 65 -5.47 8.90 -3.45
C GLY A 65 -4.97 7.88 -2.40
N TYR A 66 -5.85 7.04 -1.85
CA TYR A 66 -5.49 5.98 -0.88
C TYR A 66 -5.65 4.57 -1.44
N LEU A 67 -6.28 4.43 -2.60
CA LEU A 67 -6.54 3.12 -3.20
C LEU A 67 -5.24 2.46 -3.69
N ALA A 68 -5.02 1.22 -3.24
CA ALA A 68 -3.95 0.40 -3.77
C ALA A 68 -4.10 0.21 -5.29
N PRO A 69 -3.00 0.27 -6.06
CA PRO A 69 -3.06 0.25 -7.52
C PRO A 69 -3.68 -1.02 -8.08
N GLU A 70 -3.37 -2.20 -7.55
CA GLU A 70 -3.98 -3.46 -7.98
C GLU A 70 -5.50 -3.48 -7.76
N TYR A 71 -5.96 -2.86 -6.67
CA TYR A 71 -7.37 -2.79 -6.37
C TYR A 71 -8.08 -1.79 -7.28
N ALA A 72 -7.49 -0.61 -7.49
CA ALA A 72 -8.07 0.43 -8.34
C ALA A 72 -8.14 0.03 -9.82
N HIS A 73 -7.10 -0.63 -10.34
CA HIS A 73 -7.02 -0.98 -11.76
C HIS A 73 -7.71 -2.32 -12.08
N LEU A 74 -7.60 -3.32 -11.19
CA LEU A 74 -8.02 -4.69 -11.48
C LEU A 74 -9.27 -5.11 -10.68
N GLY A 75 -9.73 -4.30 -9.72
CA GLY A 75 -10.79 -4.70 -8.79
C GLY A 75 -10.37 -5.82 -7.84
N GLN A 76 -9.06 -6.11 -7.74
CA GLN A 76 -8.50 -7.17 -6.92
C GLN A 76 -8.16 -6.64 -5.53
N LEU A 77 -9.06 -6.86 -4.58
CA LEU A 77 -8.83 -6.50 -3.19
C LEU A 77 -7.92 -7.53 -2.53
N THR A 78 -6.82 -7.10 -1.92
CA THR A 78 -5.88 -7.96 -1.17
C THR A 78 -5.84 -7.54 0.30
N LYS A 79 -5.33 -8.40 1.19
CA LYS A 79 -5.05 -8.02 2.60
C LYS A 79 -4.07 -6.84 2.70
N LYS A 80 -3.20 -6.65 1.69
CA LYS A 80 -2.21 -5.56 1.60
C LYS A 80 -2.77 -4.24 1.06
N ALA A 81 -4.07 -4.16 0.75
CA ALA A 81 -4.70 -2.93 0.29
C ALA A 81 -4.72 -1.88 1.41
N ASP A 82 -5.11 -2.25 2.63
CA ASP A 82 -5.11 -1.33 3.77
C ASP A 82 -3.69 -0.91 4.17
N GLY A 83 -2.70 -1.79 4.01
CA GLY A 83 -1.29 -1.46 4.22
C GLY A 83 -0.80 -0.37 3.26
N TYR A 84 -1.24 -0.38 2.00
CA TYR A 84 -0.96 0.71 1.07
C TYR A 84 -1.60 2.02 1.53
N SER A 85 -2.91 1.99 1.85
CA SER A 85 -3.65 3.16 2.31
C SER A 85 -3.05 3.75 3.59
N PHE A 86 -2.57 2.90 4.50
CA PHE A 86 -1.82 3.28 5.69
C PHE A 86 -0.52 4.01 5.34
N GLY A 87 0.26 3.52 4.35
CA GLY A 87 1.46 4.21 3.88
C GLY A 87 1.17 5.62 3.38
N VAL A 88 0.07 5.79 2.62
CA VAL A 88 -0.41 7.11 2.18
C VAL A 88 -0.80 8.00 3.36
N LEU A 89 -1.56 7.47 4.31
CA LEU A 89 -1.95 8.17 5.53
C LEU A 89 -0.72 8.65 6.32
N MET A 90 0.33 7.84 6.41
CA MET A 90 1.55 8.23 7.11
C MET A 90 2.28 9.39 6.41
N LEU A 91 2.33 9.39 5.07
CA LEU A 91 2.86 10.55 4.34
C LEU A 91 1.99 11.79 4.54
N GLU A 92 0.66 11.63 4.58
CA GLU A 92 -0.27 12.75 4.83
C GLU A 92 -0.06 13.35 6.22
N ILE A 93 0.16 12.52 7.24
CA ILE A 93 0.49 12.97 8.61
C ILE A 93 1.82 13.73 8.63
N ILE A 94 2.87 13.20 7.99
CA ILE A 94 4.20 13.80 8.01
C ILE A 94 4.24 15.13 7.24
N SER A 95 3.49 15.22 6.15
CA SER A 95 3.49 16.39 5.28
C SER A 95 2.49 17.48 5.67
N GLY A 96 1.53 17.16 6.54
CA GLY A 96 0.40 18.05 6.86
C GLY A 96 -0.53 18.31 5.67
N ARG A 97 -0.38 17.56 4.56
CA ARG A 97 -1.06 17.85 3.29
C ARG A 97 -1.93 16.69 2.84
N SER A 98 -3.18 17.00 2.51
CA SER A 98 -4.15 15.94 2.22
C SER A 98 -3.93 15.21 0.90
N SER A 99 -3.75 13.89 0.93
CA SER A 99 -3.52 13.07 -0.27
C SER A 99 -4.68 13.12 -1.28
N SER A 100 -5.92 13.34 -0.81
CA SER A 100 -7.11 13.39 -1.67
C SER A 100 -7.29 14.70 -2.43
N LYS A 101 -6.63 15.78 -1.98
CA LYS A 101 -6.83 17.15 -2.49
C LYS A 101 -5.53 17.79 -2.99
N ALA A 102 -4.39 17.29 -2.54
CA ALA A 102 -3.11 17.88 -2.84
C ALA A 102 -2.58 17.41 -4.20
N ALA A 103 -2.19 18.38 -5.00
CA ALA A 103 -1.41 18.22 -6.20
C ALA A 103 -0.08 18.93 -5.96
N PHE A 104 1.02 18.19 -6.09
CA PHE A 104 2.35 18.64 -5.67
C PHE A 104 3.20 19.06 -6.86
N GLY A 105 3.82 20.23 -6.75
CA GLY A 105 4.64 20.83 -7.80
C GLY A 105 3.85 21.24 -9.05
N GLU A 106 4.59 21.64 -10.08
CA GLU A 106 4.01 22.03 -11.38
C GLU A 106 3.36 20.84 -12.11
N GLU A 107 3.79 19.63 -11.80
CA GLU A 107 3.35 18.37 -12.44
C GLU A 107 2.05 17.79 -11.83
N LEU A 108 1.46 18.47 -10.83
CA LEU A 108 0.24 18.05 -10.13
C LEU A 108 0.31 16.60 -9.62
N MET A 109 1.47 16.22 -9.07
CA MET A 109 1.73 14.87 -8.55
C MET A 109 0.83 14.56 -7.35
N VAL A 110 0.45 13.29 -7.16
CA VAL A 110 -0.11 12.86 -5.87
C VAL A 110 1.01 12.73 -4.82
N LEU A 111 0.64 12.70 -3.54
CA LEU A 111 1.60 12.69 -2.43
C LEU A 111 2.66 11.59 -2.52
N VAL A 112 2.26 10.38 -2.95
CA VAL A 112 3.16 9.24 -3.11
C VAL A 112 4.18 9.45 -4.24
N GLU A 113 3.77 10.07 -5.35
CA GLU A 113 4.66 10.40 -6.47
C GLU A 113 5.68 11.47 -6.05
N TRP A 114 5.23 12.48 -5.31
CA TRP A 114 6.11 13.51 -4.80
C TRP A 114 7.14 12.95 -3.81
N ALA A 115 6.70 12.09 -2.88
CA ALA A 115 7.60 11.40 -1.96
C ALA A 115 8.65 10.55 -2.71
N TRP A 116 8.23 9.89 -3.79
CA TRP A 116 9.12 9.11 -4.64
C TRP A 116 10.14 10.00 -5.38
N LYS A 117 9.71 11.13 -5.94
CA LYS A 117 10.60 12.10 -6.59
C LYS A 117 11.64 12.64 -5.62
N LEU A 118 11.22 13.07 -4.43
CA LEU A 118 12.14 13.52 -3.38
C LEU A 118 13.13 12.43 -2.95
N ARG A 119 12.71 11.15 -2.96
CA ARG A 119 13.62 10.02 -2.73
C ARG A 119 14.70 9.95 -3.80
N GLN A 120 14.32 10.04 -5.07
CA GLN A 120 15.26 9.96 -6.19
C GLN A 120 16.26 11.12 -6.19
N GLU A 121 15.85 12.28 -5.69
CA GLU A 121 16.68 13.48 -5.56
C GLU A 121 17.45 13.55 -4.22
N GLU A 122 17.35 12.54 -3.35
CA GLU A 122 17.95 12.52 -2.00
C GLU A 122 17.49 13.67 -1.09
N ARG A 123 16.26 14.17 -1.30
CA ARG A 123 15.65 15.32 -0.62
C ARG A 123 14.41 14.95 0.19
N LEU A 124 14.35 13.72 0.71
CA LEU A 124 13.16 13.18 1.40
C LEU A 124 12.62 14.08 2.51
N MET A 125 13.49 14.78 3.24
CA MET A 125 13.08 15.63 4.36
C MET A 125 12.25 16.85 3.93
N GLU A 126 12.25 17.23 2.65
CA GLU A 126 11.42 18.32 2.14
C GLU A 126 9.93 18.01 2.09
N ILE A 127 9.55 16.74 2.31
CA ILE A 127 8.15 16.36 2.43
C ILE A 127 7.53 16.80 3.76
N VAL A 128 8.37 17.03 4.78
CA VAL A 128 7.91 17.29 6.15
C VAL A 128 7.18 18.63 6.22
N ASP A 129 6.09 18.66 6.99
CA ASP A 129 5.31 19.86 7.23
C ASP A 129 6.20 21.01 7.76
N PRO A 130 6.29 22.15 7.07
CA PRO A 130 7.07 23.29 7.55
C PRO A 130 6.55 23.90 8.86
N GLU A 131 5.30 23.62 9.26
CA GLU A 131 4.75 24.05 10.56
C GLU A 131 5.22 23.16 11.73
N LEU A 132 5.86 22.02 11.45
CA LEU A 132 6.34 21.11 12.48
C LEU A 132 7.63 21.66 13.12
N ALA A 133 7.50 22.30 14.28
CA ALA A 133 8.57 23.07 14.90
C ALA A 133 9.79 22.25 15.39
N ALA A 134 9.57 21.05 15.94
CA ALA A 134 10.63 20.19 16.45
C ALA A 134 10.26 18.71 16.34
N TYR A 135 11.16 17.91 15.80
CA TYR A 135 10.96 16.47 15.61
C TYR A 135 12.29 15.73 15.51
N PRO A 136 12.33 14.43 15.88
CA PRO A 136 13.51 13.59 15.67
C PRO A 136 13.67 13.25 14.17
N GLU A 137 14.57 13.95 13.47
CA GLU A 137 14.79 13.79 12.02
C GLU A 137 15.02 12.34 11.59
N GLY A 138 15.83 11.58 12.33
CA GLY A 138 16.11 10.18 12.00
C GLY A 138 14.87 9.27 12.08
N GLU A 139 13.95 9.57 13.00
CA GLU A 139 12.68 8.86 13.12
C GLU A 139 11.70 9.26 12.01
N VAL A 140 11.60 10.55 11.71
CA VAL A 140 10.77 11.04 10.59
C VAL A 140 11.27 10.46 9.26
N LEU A 141 12.57 10.47 9.00
CA LEU A 141 13.15 9.87 7.80
C LEU A 141 12.86 8.37 7.73
N ARG A 142 12.95 7.64 8.86
CA ARG A 142 12.56 6.23 8.93
C ARG A 142 11.09 6.05 8.57
N PHE A 143 10.20 6.88 9.12
CA PHE A 143 8.75 6.78 8.85
C PHE A 143 8.45 7.05 7.38
N ILE A 144 9.06 8.05 6.77
CA ILE A 144 8.93 8.33 5.32
C ILE A 144 9.34 7.09 4.51
N LYS A 145 10.47 6.46 4.85
CA LYS A 145 10.94 5.24 4.18
C LYS A 145 9.98 4.06 4.38
N VAL A 146 9.46 3.84 5.59
CA VAL A 146 8.45 2.81 5.86
C VAL A 146 7.18 3.06 5.04
N ALA A 147 6.74 4.31 4.88
CA ALA A 147 5.62 4.67 4.03
C ALA A 147 5.88 4.24 2.58
N LEU A 148 7.07 4.51 2.05
CA LEU A 148 7.45 4.11 0.69
C LEU A 148 7.45 2.58 0.51
N PHE A 149 7.83 1.81 1.53
CA PHE A 149 7.69 0.34 1.52
C PHE A 149 6.22 -0.09 1.47
N CYS A 150 5.35 0.60 2.22
CA CYS A 150 3.92 0.34 2.24
C CYS A 150 3.24 0.69 0.91
N THR A 151 3.72 1.73 0.22
CA THR A 151 3.11 2.22 -1.03
C THR A 151 3.70 1.60 -2.30
N GLN A 152 4.45 0.49 -2.20
CA GLN A 152 4.99 -0.20 -3.37
C GLN A 152 3.90 -0.66 -4.33
N GLY A 153 4.18 -0.59 -5.64
CA GLY A 153 3.21 -0.95 -6.68
C GLY A 153 2.78 -2.42 -6.65
N GLY A 154 3.69 -3.34 -6.30
CA GLY A 154 3.38 -4.75 -6.12
C GLY A 154 2.95 -5.05 -4.68
N ALA A 155 1.70 -5.51 -4.49
CA ALA A 155 1.15 -5.86 -3.17
C ALA A 155 2.06 -6.83 -2.37
N HIS A 156 2.66 -7.81 -3.05
CA HIS A 156 3.55 -8.80 -2.44
C HIS A 156 4.87 -8.22 -1.90
N ARG A 157 5.28 -7.02 -2.35
CA ARG A 157 6.50 -6.34 -1.89
C ARG A 157 6.27 -5.47 -0.66
N ARG A 158 5.01 -5.20 -0.32
CA ARG A 158 4.66 -4.42 0.86
C ARG A 158 4.90 -5.25 2.12
N PRO A 159 5.42 -4.66 3.22
CA PRO A 159 5.48 -5.34 4.51
C PRO A 159 4.09 -5.71 5.01
N THR A 160 3.99 -6.66 5.96
CA THR A 160 2.76 -6.86 6.76
C THR A 160 2.64 -5.72 7.77
N MET A 161 1.44 -5.44 8.27
CA MET A 161 1.23 -4.44 9.32
C MET A 161 2.01 -4.77 10.59
N LYS A 162 2.19 -6.05 10.92
CA LYS A 162 3.11 -6.46 11.98
C LYS A 162 4.55 -6.00 11.73
N GLN A 163 5.08 -6.24 10.52
CA GLN A 163 6.42 -5.78 10.14
C GLN A 163 6.50 -4.24 10.16
N VAL A 164 5.45 -3.54 9.69
CA VAL A 164 5.36 -2.07 9.74
C VAL A 164 5.48 -1.58 11.18
N VAL A 165 4.72 -2.15 12.12
CA VAL A 165 4.80 -1.79 13.54
C VAL A 165 6.22 -1.98 14.08
N GLU A 166 6.89 -3.08 13.72
CA GLU A 166 8.27 -3.34 14.11
C GLU A 166 9.26 -2.32 13.53
N MET A 167 9.13 -2.00 12.23
CA MET A 167 9.98 -1.02 11.54
C MET A 167 9.79 0.41 12.08
N LEU A 168 8.59 0.76 12.54
CA LEU A 168 8.31 2.07 13.14
C LEU A 168 8.82 2.14 14.59
N SER A 169 8.65 1.06 15.35
CA SER A 169 8.91 1.02 16.80
C SER A 169 10.39 0.87 17.17
N LYS A 170 11.23 0.43 16.24
CA LYS A 170 12.64 0.13 16.49
C LYS A 170 13.52 0.82 15.46
N GLU A 171 14.74 1.13 15.86
CA GLU A 171 15.77 1.54 14.91
C GLU A 171 16.23 0.30 14.13
N VAL A 172 15.90 0.27 12.84
CA VAL A 172 16.20 -0.84 11.94
C VAL A 172 16.83 -0.30 10.66
N HIS A 173 17.78 -1.05 10.10
CA HIS A 173 18.31 -0.75 8.77
C HIS A 173 17.31 -1.21 7.70
N LEU A 174 16.77 -0.25 6.96
CA LEU A 174 15.87 -0.50 5.86
C LEU A 174 16.67 -0.75 4.58
N ASN A 175 16.40 -1.86 3.89
CA ASN A 175 17.06 -2.16 2.62
C ASN A 175 16.44 -1.33 1.48
N GLU A 176 16.89 -0.08 1.33
CA GLU A 176 16.34 0.87 0.34
C GLU A 176 16.52 0.43 -1.12
N SER A 177 17.42 -0.53 -1.39
CA SER A 177 17.57 -1.14 -2.72
C SER A 177 16.36 -1.99 -3.13
N ALA A 178 15.55 -2.42 -2.16
CA ALA A 178 14.31 -3.16 -2.41
C ALA A 178 13.13 -2.26 -2.78
N LEU A 179 13.25 -0.94 -2.62
CA LEU A 179 12.19 0.00 -3.01
C LEU A 179 12.09 0.07 -4.53
N THR A 180 10.86 0.00 -5.02
CA THR A 180 10.55 0.20 -6.44
C THR A 180 9.48 1.26 -6.61
N GLU A 181 9.41 1.82 -7.82
CA GLU A 181 8.52 2.92 -8.13
C GLU A 181 7.06 2.55 -7.78
N PRO A 182 6.36 3.43 -7.04
CA PRO A 182 4.97 3.21 -6.69
C PRO A 182 4.11 3.24 -7.95
N ARG A 183 3.20 2.27 -8.07
CA ARG A 183 2.13 2.34 -9.08
C ARG A 183 1.00 3.17 -8.51
N ILE A 184 0.52 4.13 -9.29
CA ILE A 184 -0.48 5.10 -8.85
C ILE A 184 -1.72 5.00 -9.73
N TYR A 185 -2.89 5.10 -9.11
CA TYR A 185 -4.14 5.31 -9.83
C TYR A 185 -4.50 6.79 -9.78
N ARG A 186 -4.41 7.47 -10.93
CA ARG A 186 -5.03 8.79 -11.12
C ARG A 186 -6.47 8.53 -11.58
N GLY A 187 -7.44 8.77 -10.70
CA GLY A 187 -8.85 8.71 -11.12
C GLY A 187 -9.02 9.60 -12.35
N HIS A 188 -9.66 9.09 -13.41
CA HIS A 188 -9.94 9.92 -14.58
C HIS A 188 -10.77 11.11 -14.11
N SER A 189 -10.14 12.28 -13.96
CA SER A 189 -10.84 13.54 -13.93
C SER A 189 -11.62 13.61 -15.23
N SER A 190 -12.93 13.43 -15.16
CA SER A 190 -13.83 13.67 -16.27
C SER A 190 -13.80 15.16 -16.61
N LYS A 191 -12.76 15.61 -17.30
CA LYS A 191 -12.85 16.77 -18.17
C LYS A 191 -13.72 16.29 -19.34
N GLN A 192 -15.00 16.64 -19.28
CA GLN A 192 -15.88 16.59 -20.45
C GLN A 192 -15.20 17.41 -21.55
N LEU A 193 -14.58 16.72 -22.50
CA LEU A 193 -14.33 17.26 -23.83
C LEU A 193 -15.61 16.98 -24.62
N GLY A 194 -16.38 18.05 -24.83
CA GLY A 194 -17.52 18.00 -25.74
C GLY A 194 -17.04 17.81 -27.17
N ASN A 195 -17.86 17.05 -27.91
CA ASN A 195 -17.91 16.89 -29.36
C ASN A 195 -16.82 16.06 -30.04
N ALA A 196 -17.13 14.78 -30.25
CA ALA A 196 -17.14 14.23 -31.60
C ALA A 196 -18.19 13.12 -31.70
N SER A 197 -19.09 13.28 -32.67
CA SER A 197 -20.16 12.38 -33.04
C SER A 197 -19.66 11.06 -33.60
N SER A 198 -20.45 10.03 -33.31
CA SER A 198 -20.56 8.69 -33.88
C SER A 198 -20.10 8.50 -35.33
N GLU A 199 -19.41 7.39 -35.58
CA GLU A 199 -19.63 6.53 -36.74
C GLU A 199 -19.39 5.06 -36.36
N GLU A 200 -20.38 4.23 -36.68
CA GLU A 200 -20.42 2.78 -36.49
C GLU A 200 -19.65 2.06 -37.60
N THR A 201 -19.05 0.89 -37.31
CA THR A 201 -19.13 -0.26 -38.23
C THR A 201 -18.89 -1.59 -37.50
N SER A 202 -19.53 -2.63 -38.04
CA SER A 202 -19.89 -3.90 -37.42
C SER A 202 -19.08 -5.11 -37.98
N SER A 203 -19.16 -6.23 -37.25
CA SER A 203 -19.02 -7.65 -37.67
C SER A 203 -17.59 -8.23 -37.80
N SER A 204 -17.25 -9.50 -37.48
CA SER A 204 -17.97 -10.70 -37.02
C SER A 204 -16.99 -11.89 -36.78
N GLN A 205 -17.31 -12.79 -35.81
CA GLN A 205 -17.18 -14.29 -35.77
C GLN A 205 -15.81 -14.98 -36.06
N ALA A 206 -15.44 -16.22 -35.67
CA ALA A 206 -15.82 -17.31 -34.74
C ALA A 206 -14.66 -18.39 -34.84
N GLU A 207 -14.22 -19.14 -33.81
CA GLU A 207 -14.44 -20.59 -33.52
C GLU A 207 -13.10 -21.15 -32.93
N LYS A 208 -13.00 -21.84 -31.79
CA LYS A 208 -13.34 -23.24 -31.37
C LYS A 208 -12.30 -24.34 -31.77
N GLY A 209 -11.78 -25.08 -30.77
CA GLY A 209 -11.12 -26.40 -30.93
C GLY A 209 -10.01 -26.69 -29.90
N LYS A 210 -10.30 -27.26 -28.72
CA LYS A 210 -10.20 -28.69 -28.29
C LYS A 210 -8.79 -29.31 -28.18
N GLN A 211 -8.45 -29.65 -26.93
CA GLN A 211 -7.45 -30.59 -26.38
C GLN A 211 -7.64 -32.06 -26.88
N PRO A 212 -6.70 -33.04 -26.69
CA PRO A 212 -6.35 -33.57 -25.35
C PRO A 212 -4.97 -34.26 -25.08
N ALA A 213 -4.74 -34.51 -23.78
CA ALA A 213 -4.08 -35.65 -23.09
C ALA A 213 -2.53 -35.83 -22.97
N ASN A 214 -2.02 -35.56 -21.75
CA ASN A 214 -1.20 -36.35 -20.77
C ASN A 214 -0.49 -37.67 -21.16
N PRO A 215 0.40 -38.27 -20.30
CA PRO A 215 1.24 -37.74 -19.20
C PRO A 215 2.68 -38.32 -19.19
N PHE A 216 3.62 -37.79 -18.39
CA PHE A 216 4.74 -38.61 -17.88
C PHE A 216 5.21 -38.13 -16.50
N VAL A 217 5.36 -39.11 -15.62
CA VAL A 217 5.84 -39.06 -14.23
C VAL A 217 7.37 -39.24 -14.25
N ASN A 218 8.11 -38.50 -13.42
CA ASN A 218 9.12 -39.11 -12.53
C ASN A 218 9.66 -38.15 -11.46
N THR A 219 9.58 -38.68 -10.24
CA THR A 219 10.31 -38.38 -9.00
C THR A 219 11.83 -38.34 -9.16
N HIS A 220 12.52 -37.51 -8.35
CA HIS A 220 13.54 -37.98 -7.39
C HIS A 220 13.94 -36.89 -6.37
N SER A 221 14.11 -37.37 -5.15
CA SER A 221 14.57 -36.75 -3.89
C SER A 221 16.09 -36.57 -3.85
N TYR A 222 16.61 -35.71 -2.95
CA TYR A 222 17.46 -36.09 -1.80
C TYR A 222 18.21 -34.89 -1.15
N THR A 223 17.92 -34.72 0.16
CA THR A 223 18.80 -34.44 1.33
C THR A 223 19.60 -33.14 1.55
N SER A 224 19.44 -32.69 2.80
CA SER A 224 20.17 -31.73 3.66
C SER A 224 21.64 -32.12 3.93
N HIS A 225 22.55 -31.22 4.33
CA HIS A 225 22.76 -30.72 5.71
C HIS A 225 23.91 -29.66 5.80
N PRO A 226 24.25 -29.06 6.97
CA PRO A 226 24.28 -27.60 7.18
C PRO A 226 25.68 -26.98 7.41
N SER A 227 25.73 -25.65 7.48
CA SER A 227 26.76 -24.91 8.24
C SER A 227 26.27 -23.51 8.66
N GLN A 228 26.51 -23.18 9.93
CA GLN A 228 26.15 -21.94 10.63
C GLN A 228 26.97 -20.72 10.14
N SER A 229 26.39 -19.52 10.15
CA SER A 229 26.96 -18.34 10.84
C SER A 229 26.04 -17.10 10.73
N HIS A 230 25.98 -16.37 11.85
CA HIS A 230 25.51 -14.99 12.09
C HIS A 230 24.21 -14.48 11.45
N SER A 231 23.19 -14.28 12.29
CA SER A 231 21.90 -13.67 11.93
C SER A 231 21.98 -12.15 11.82
N GLU A 232 22.16 -11.64 10.60
CA GLU A 232 21.61 -10.34 10.20
C GLU A 232 20.10 -10.49 9.99
N ILE A 233 19.28 -9.76 10.75
CA ILE A 233 17.83 -9.73 10.52
C ILE A 233 17.56 -8.75 9.37
N GLN A 234 17.58 -9.26 8.14
CA GLN A 234 17.11 -8.58 6.95
C GLN A 234 15.57 -8.71 6.90
N ILE A 235 14.83 -7.64 7.22
CA ILE A 235 13.36 -7.70 7.43
C ILE A 235 12.54 -7.83 6.13
N LEU A 236 13.16 -7.87 4.94
CA LEU A 236 12.44 -8.08 3.66
C LEU A 236 13.18 -9.08 2.74
N PRO A 237 12.47 -10.00 2.07
CA PRO A 237 13.07 -11.19 1.45
C PRO A 237 13.73 -10.93 0.10
N ARG A 238 14.65 -11.85 -0.26
CA ARG A 238 15.08 -12.15 -1.63
C ARG A 238 13.90 -12.60 -2.49
#